data_AF-A0AAP6B4Q0-F1
#
_entry.id   AF-A0AAP6B4Q0-F1
#
_cell.length_a   1.000
_cell.length_b   1.000
_cell.length_c   1.000
_cell.angle_alpha   90.00
_cell.angle_beta   90.00
_cell.angle_gamma   90.00
#
_symmetry.space_group_name_H-M   'P 1'
#
loop_
_entity.id
_entity.type
_entity.pdbx_description
1 polymer ?
#
loop_
_entity_poly.entity_id
_entity_poly.type
_entity_poly.pdbx_seq_one_letter_code
_entity_poly.pdbx_strand_id
1 'polypeptide(L)'
;MTTNPSAELLNNLLTMVGQATGTREEVRVWSMSGVERVTFPDNTTAVFKYAKKPFDTEDQALRLARTLGVPVPQVHASAVLDGWLGMLMEDLGPSTREADDLDGTAAAVVLHSTRTAASLPVLDQERLRMRPARALEHLERLRKADRWQDADDVEDALGRIARAADARSAGATLEPFGWVHSEFHPTSIHIGQHGWRLLDFARAFTGPGLLDLASWHGTLDTPDPVRLRVLLEQYVTGGGTPDVLTARGGLTAENWALGWQRMWAVEWFMEQAVRWIDDPATDPAYTKAVRRHLTDVLRLLEI
;
A
#
# COMPACT_ATOMS: atom_id res chain seq x y z
N MET A 1 13.08 -19.05 -14.01
CA MET A 1 11.77 -18.71 -13.40
C MET A 1 11.54 -19.68 -12.26
N THR A 2 11.40 -19.21 -11.02
CA THR A 2 10.95 -20.04 -9.89
C THR A 2 9.47 -20.34 -10.09
N THR A 3 9.11 -21.61 -10.24
CA THR A 3 7.71 -22.05 -10.32
C THR A 3 6.95 -21.58 -9.08
N ASN A 4 5.71 -21.11 -9.24
CA ASN A 4 4.87 -20.69 -8.12
C ASN A 4 4.63 -21.88 -7.16
N PRO A 5 5.09 -21.84 -5.89
CA PRO A 5 5.00 -22.97 -4.96
C PRO A 5 3.66 -23.01 -4.19
N SER A 6 2.61 -22.36 -4.68
CA SER A 6 1.33 -22.17 -3.95
C SER A 6 0.70 -23.47 -3.48
N ALA A 7 0.76 -24.56 -4.25
CA ALA A 7 0.22 -25.85 -3.86
C ALA A 7 0.96 -26.47 -2.66
N GLU A 8 2.30 -26.38 -2.65
CA GLU A 8 3.14 -26.88 -1.56
C GLU A 8 2.98 -26.02 -0.30
N LEU A 9 2.94 -24.69 -0.48
CA LEU A 9 2.64 -23.76 0.61
C LEU A 9 1.30 -24.08 1.27
N LEU A 10 0.24 -24.28 0.50
CA LEU A 10 -1.07 -24.64 1.05
C LEU A 10 -1.00 -25.95 1.84
N ASN A 11 -0.37 -27.00 1.30
CA ASN A 11 -0.23 -28.28 2.00
C ASN A 11 0.51 -28.14 3.36
N ASN A 12 1.57 -27.33 3.39
CA ASN A 12 2.30 -27.05 4.63
C ASN A 12 1.40 -26.34 5.65
N LEU A 13 0.65 -25.32 5.22
CA LEU A 13 -0.27 -24.58 6.09
C LEU A 13 -1.38 -25.48 6.64
N LEU A 14 -1.99 -26.31 5.80
CA LEU A 14 -3.04 -27.25 6.21
C LEU A 14 -2.52 -28.26 7.24
N THR A 15 -1.29 -28.75 7.05
CA THR A 15 -0.61 -29.62 8.02
C THR A 15 -0.44 -28.91 9.37
N MET A 16 -0.03 -27.63 9.37
CA MET A 16 0.16 -26.86 10.61
C MET A 16 -1.14 -26.66 11.40
N VAL A 17 -2.28 -26.51 10.72
CA VAL A 17 -3.59 -26.33 11.37
C VAL A 17 -4.37 -27.63 11.55
N GLY A 18 -3.80 -28.78 11.17
CA GLY A 18 -4.45 -30.09 11.26
C GLY A 18 -5.70 -30.23 10.37
N GLN A 19 -5.73 -29.53 9.24
CA GLN A 19 -6.85 -29.55 8.29
C GLN A 19 -6.59 -30.50 7.13
N ALA A 20 -7.67 -31.10 6.61
CA ALA A 20 -7.60 -31.90 5.39
C ALA A 20 -7.48 -31.00 4.14
N THR A 21 -7.07 -31.58 3.02
CA THR A 21 -7.07 -30.88 1.73
C THR A 21 -8.46 -30.38 1.37
N GLY A 22 -8.56 -29.12 0.94
CA GLY A 22 -9.79 -28.51 0.47
C GLY A 22 -9.78 -28.21 -1.04
N THR A 23 -10.95 -27.91 -1.58
CA THR A 23 -11.10 -27.43 -2.96
C THR A 23 -10.74 -25.95 -3.04
N ARG A 24 -9.97 -25.56 -4.05
CA ARG A 24 -9.49 -24.18 -4.26
C ARG A 24 -10.35 -23.48 -5.32
N GLU A 25 -10.77 -22.26 -5.03
CA GLU A 25 -11.42 -21.35 -5.97
C GLU A 25 -10.62 -20.04 -6.02
N GLU A 26 -10.24 -19.61 -7.23
CA GLU A 26 -9.56 -18.33 -7.40
C GLU A 26 -10.52 -17.18 -7.12
N VAL A 27 -10.14 -16.32 -6.17
CA VAL A 27 -10.84 -15.04 -5.93
C VAL A 27 -10.17 -13.95 -6.76
N ARG A 28 -8.84 -13.87 -6.68
CA ARG A 28 -8.04 -12.91 -7.46
C ARG A 28 -6.60 -13.36 -7.57
N VAL A 29 -6.06 -13.46 -8.80
CA VAL A 29 -4.69 -13.93 -9.04
C VAL A 29 -3.95 -12.95 -9.94
N TRP A 30 -2.72 -12.64 -9.56
CA TRP A 30 -1.78 -11.79 -10.27
C TRP A 30 -0.42 -12.49 -10.46
N SER A 31 0.52 -11.84 -11.14
CA SER A 31 1.85 -12.40 -11.40
C SER A 31 2.70 -12.60 -10.14
N MET A 32 2.49 -11.82 -9.08
CA MET A 32 3.28 -11.85 -7.85
C MET A 32 2.51 -12.24 -6.59
N SER A 33 1.20 -12.45 -6.70
CA SER A 33 0.34 -12.77 -5.56
C SER A 33 -0.97 -13.41 -6.02
N GLY A 34 -1.64 -14.09 -5.11
CA GLY A 34 -2.98 -14.63 -5.35
C GLY A 34 -3.76 -14.79 -4.06
N VAL A 35 -5.07 -14.73 -4.20
CA VAL A 35 -6.06 -14.93 -3.15
C VAL A 35 -7.05 -15.97 -3.65
N GLU A 36 -7.20 -17.03 -2.88
CA GLU A 36 -8.04 -18.17 -3.20
C GLU A 36 -8.92 -18.51 -1.99
N ARG A 37 -10.12 -18.99 -2.24
CA ARG A 37 -10.98 -19.59 -1.21
C ARG A 37 -10.71 -21.08 -1.17
N VAL A 38 -10.54 -21.61 0.03
CA VAL A 38 -10.40 -23.05 0.29
C VAL A 38 -11.66 -23.53 0.99
N THR A 39 -12.36 -24.48 0.39
CA THR A 39 -13.54 -25.14 0.98
C THR A 39 -13.16 -26.52 1.47
N PHE A 40 -13.34 -26.77 2.76
CA PHE A 40 -13.00 -28.03 3.43
C PHE A 40 -14.15 -29.05 3.34
N PRO A 41 -13.89 -30.36 3.60
CA PRO A 41 -14.92 -31.41 3.54
C PRO A 41 -16.11 -31.21 4.49
N ASP A 42 -15.94 -30.47 5.58
CA ASP A 42 -17.00 -30.10 6.52
C ASP A 42 -17.80 -28.85 6.08
N ASN A 43 -17.52 -28.32 4.88
CA ASN A 43 -18.04 -27.08 4.30
C ASN A 43 -17.61 -25.79 5.01
N THR A 44 -16.66 -25.85 5.96
CA THR A 44 -16.01 -24.63 6.44
C THR A 44 -15.09 -24.07 5.35
N THR A 45 -14.84 -22.77 5.40
CA THR A 45 -14.01 -22.08 4.41
C THR A 45 -12.89 -21.28 5.07
N ALA A 46 -11.81 -21.10 4.32
CA ALA A 46 -10.70 -20.21 4.65
C ALA A 46 -10.20 -19.50 3.40
N VAL A 47 -9.50 -18.37 3.58
CA VAL A 47 -8.79 -17.67 2.52
C VAL A 47 -7.34 -18.11 2.51
N PHE A 48 -6.86 -18.61 1.39
CA PHE A 48 -5.44 -18.81 1.12
C PHE A 48 -4.90 -17.65 0.31
N LYS A 49 -4.06 -16.82 0.93
CA LYS A 49 -3.33 -15.73 0.26
C LYS A 49 -1.86 -16.12 0.15
N TYR A 50 -1.28 -15.91 -1.02
CA TYR A 50 0.16 -16.07 -1.23
C TYR A 50 0.74 -14.89 -1.98
N ALA A 51 1.97 -14.52 -1.66
CA ALA A 51 2.64 -13.40 -2.30
C ALA A 51 4.15 -13.57 -2.28
N LYS A 52 4.81 -13.10 -3.34
CA LYS A 52 6.26 -13.04 -3.44
C LYS A 52 6.78 -11.74 -2.84
N LYS A 53 8.03 -11.73 -2.38
CA LYS A 53 8.77 -10.50 -2.05
C LYS A 53 8.52 -9.40 -3.10
N PRO A 54 8.23 -8.14 -2.71
CA PRO A 54 8.36 -7.55 -1.37
C PRO A 54 7.19 -7.74 -0.39
N PHE A 55 6.20 -8.57 -0.74
CA PHE A 55 4.96 -8.77 0.04
C PHE A 55 5.04 -9.94 1.04
N ASP A 56 6.25 -10.36 1.41
CA ASP A 56 6.54 -11.59 2.14
C ASP A 56 6.48 -11.46 3.67
N THR A 57 5.91 -10.36 4.19
CA THR A 57 5.83 -10.05 5.63
C THR A 57 4.43 -9.65 6.11
N GLU A 58 3.41 -9.77 5.25
CA GLU A 58 2.04 -9.35 5.56
C GLU A 58 1.45 -10.07 6.78
N ASP A 59 1.80 -11.34 6.99
CA ASP A 59 1.32 -12.15 8.12
C ASP A 59 1.69 -11.53 9.47
N GLN A 60 2.90 -10.97 9.56
CA GLN A 60 3.40 -10.29 10.75
C GLN A 60 2.64 -8.99 11.00
N ALA A 61 2.40 -8.21 9.95
CA ALA A 61 1.66 -6.95 10.02
C ALA A 61 0.20 -7.19 10.48
N LEU A 62 -0.49 -8.17 9.89
CA LEU A 62 -1.86 -8.53 10.26
C LEU A 62 -1.96 -9.03 11.71
N ARG A 63 -1.07 -9.93 12.14
CA ARG A 63 -1.06 -10.42 13.53
C ARG A 63 -0.84 -9.27 14.51
N LEU A 64 0.10 -8.39 14.22
CA LEU A 64 0.40 -7.24 15.06
C LEU A 64 -0.77 -6.26 15.11
N ALA A 65 -1.34 -5.88 13.97
CA ALA A 65 -2.53 -5.02 13.89
C ALA A 65 -3.68 -5.58 14.73
N ARG A 66 -3.91 -6.89 14.67
CA ARG A 66 -4.92 -7.57 15.50
C ARG A 66 -4.62 -7.44 16.99
N THR A 67 -3.37 -7.62 17.42
CA THR A 67 -2.99 -7.46 18.84
C THR A 67 -3.17 -6.03 19.35
N LEU A 68 -3.12 -5.05 18.44
CA LEU A 68 -3.35 -3.64 18.72
C LEU A 68 -4.83 -3.24 18.63
N GLY A 69 -5.73 -4.20 18.37
CA GLY A 69 -7.17 -3.98 18.33
C GLY A 69 -7.72 -3.48 16.99
N VAL A 70 -6.90 -3.44 15.92
CA VAL A 70 -7.40 -3.14 14.57
C VAL A 70 -8.25 -4.31 14.09
N PRO A 71 -9.50 -4.08 13.62
CA PRO A 71 -10.31 -5.10 12.99
C PRO A 71 -9.66 -5.57 11.67
N VAL A 72 -8.97 -6.71 11.72
CA VAL A 72 -8.33 -7.36 10.56
C VAL A 72 -8.70 -8.85 10.53
N PRO A 73 -8.64 -9.53 9.38
CA PRO A 73 -8.88 -10.97 9.31
C PRO A 73 -7.89 -11.74 10.19
N GLN A 74 -8.35 -12.81 10.82
CA GLN A 74 -7.45 -13.70 11.55
C GLN A 74 -6.51 -14.46 10.59
N VAL A 75 -5.20 -14.43 10.87
CA VAL A 75 -4.23 -15.36 10.27
C VAL A 75 -4.19 -16.63 11.09
N HIS A 76 -4.65 -17.76 10.54
CA HIS A 76 -4.63 -19.08 11.18
C HIS A 76 -3.22 -19.70 11.12
N ALA A 77 -2.55 -19.61 9.97
CA ALA A 77 -1.18 -20.07 9.77
C ALA A 77 -0.48 -19.25 8.69
N SER A 78 0.85 -19.20 8.74
CA SER A 78 1.69 -18.65 7.68
C SER A 78 2.98 -19.45 7.53
N ALA A 79 3.53 -19.49 6.31
CA ALA A 79 4.78 -20.18 5.99
C ALA A 79 5.47 -19.46 4.83
N VAL A 80 6.80 -19.55 4.77
CA VAL A 80 7.60 -19.03 3.65
C VAL A 80 8.31 -20.18 2.96
N LEU A 81 8.19 -20.24 1.63
CA LEU A 81 8.87 -21.22 0.78
C LEU A 81 9.40 -20.51 -0.46
N ASP A 82 10.70 -20.62 -0.73
CA ASP A 82 11.38 -20.01 -1.90
C ASP A 82 11.07 -18.52 -2.11
N GLY A 83 10.96 -17.76 -1.01
CA GLY A 83 10.67 -16.32 -1.04
C GLY A 83 9.19 -15.97 -1.34
N TRP A 84 8.30 -16.95 -1.25
CA TRP A 84 6.85 -16.77 -1.26
C TRP A 84 6.30 -16.96 0.14
N LEU A 85 5.56 -15.96 0.64
CA LEU A 85 4.71 -16.09 1.80
C LEU A 85 3.41 -16.77 1.37
N GLY A 86 2.97 -17.76 2.14
CA GLY A 86 1.61 -18.27 2.14
C GLY A 86 0.94 -18.01 3.48
N MET A 87 -0.34 -17.65 3.47
CA MET A 87 -1.16 -17.39 4.65
C MET A 87 -2.50 -18.11 4.50
N LEU A 88 -2.90 -18.83 5.54
CA LEU A 88 -4.27 -19.33 5.70
C LEU A 88 -4.99 -18.40 6.66
N MET A 89 -6.08 -17.80 6.22
CA MET A 89 -6.76 -16.69 6.86
C MET A 89 -8.26 -16.94 6.99
N GLU A 90 -8.90 -16.21 7.90
CA GLU A 90 -10.35 -16.16 8.06
C GLU A 90 -11.04 -15.80 6.74
N ASP A 91 -12.03 -16.58 6.33
CA ASP A 91 -12.94 -16.20 5.25
C ASP A 91 -14.08 -15.35 5.84
N LEU A 92 -14.11 -14.08 5.44
CA LEU A 92 -15.12 -13.13 5.90
C LEU A 92 -16.45 -13.27 5.16
N GLY A 93 -16.51 -14.13 4.14
CA GLY A 93 -17.65 -14.25 3.25
C GLY A 93 -17.78 -13.05 2.29
N PRO A 94 -18.93 -12.92 1.61
CA PRO A 94 -19.17 -11.79 0.70
C PRO A 94 -19.35 -10.47 1.46
N SER A 95 -18.83 -9.38 0.89
CA SER A 95 -19.11 -8.04 1.38
C SER A 95 -20.60 -7.70 1.24
N THR A 96 -21.20 -7.06 2.24
CA THR A 96 -22.60 -6.64 2.21
C THR A 96 -22.81 -5.35 1.43
N ARG A 97 -21.76 -4.51 1.34
CA ARG A 97 -21.71 -3.28 0.54
C ARG A 97 -20.26 -2.84 0.33
N GLU A 98 -20.03 -1.90 -0.58
CA GLU A 98 -18.76 -1.19 -0.69
C GLU A 98 -18.58 -0.21 0.48
N ALA A 99 -17.33 0.04 0.86
CA ALA A 99 -16.97 1.02 1.87
C ALA A 99 -17.06 2.45 1.32
N ASP A 100 -17.60 3.37 2.11
CA ASP A 100 -17.71 4.79 1.77
C ASP A 100 -16.71 5.65 2.57
N ASP A 101 -16.69 6.96 2.33
CA ASP A 101 -15.78 7.91 2.99
C ASP A 101 -15.91 7.87 4.54
N LEU A 102 -17.09 7.56 5.09
CA LEU A 102 -17.28 7.42 6.54
C LEU A 102 -16.63 6.15 7.08
N ASP A 103 -16.73 5.04 6.36
CA ASP A 103 -16.01 3.81 6.73
C ASP A 103 -14.49 4.01 6.64
N GLY A 104 -14.02 4.67 5.58
CA GLY A 104 -12.61 4.98 5.37
C GLY A 104 -12.04 5.84 6.49
N THR A 105 -12.73 6.92 6.86
CA THR A 105 -12.29 7.78 7.97
C THR A 105 -12.33 7.05 9.31
N ALA A 106 -13.38 6.27 9.60
CA ALA A 106 -13.45 5.48 10.83
C ALA A 106 -12.31 4.45 10.93
N ALA A 107 -12.03 3.72 9.85
CA ALA A 107 -10.93 2.75 9.82
C ALA A 107 -9.56 3.42 9.96
N ALA A 108 -9.35 4.57 9.30
CA ALA A 108 -8.12 5.35 9.42
C ALA A 108 -7.91 5.86 10.85
N VAL A 109 -8.96 6.36 11.52
CA VAL A 109 -8.87 6.78 12.93
C VAL A 109 -8.43 5.62 13.82
N VAL A 110 -9.04 4.45 13.65
CA VAL A 110 -8.66 3.25 14.41
C VAL A 110 -7.20 2.89 14.16
N LEU A 111 -6.77 2.79 12.89
CA LEU A 111 -5.39 2.42 12.55
C LEU A 111 -4.37 3.44 13.07
N HIS A 112 -4.60 4.74 12.82
CA HIS A 112 -3.67 5.81 13.18
C HIS A 112 -3.60 6.07 14.69
N SER A 113 -4.62 5.67 15.46
CA SER A 113 -4.59 5.74 16.93
C SER A 113 -3.77 4.62 17.59
N THR A 114 -3.33 3.61 16.82
CA THR A 114 -2.51 2.52 17.34
C THR A 114 -1.07 2.96 17.59
N ARG A 115 -0.39 2.28 18.52
CA ARG A 115 1.02 2.54 18.79
C ARG A 115 1.87 2.11 17.58
N THR A 116 2.97 2.82 17.35
CA THR A 116 3.96 2.47 16.32
C THR A 116 4.49 1.04 16.50
N ALA A 117 4.81 0.41 15.37
CA ALA A 117 5.35 -0.94 15.32
C ALA A 117 6.81 -0.91 14.86
N ALA A 118 7.73 -1.23 15.76
CA ALA A 118 9.17 -1.21 15.47
C ALA A 118 9.59 -2.19 14.35
N SER A 119 8.78 -3.21 14.06
CA SER A 119 9.02 -4.17 12.99
C SER A 119 8.70 -3.64 11.59
N LEU A 120 7.96 -2.53 11.47
CA LEU A 120 7.61 -1.96 10.18
C LEU A 120 8.73 -1.06 9.63
N PRO A 121 8.93 -1.01 8.31
CA PRO A 121 9.78 0.01 7.69
C PRO A 121 9.31 1.40 8.12
N VAL A 122 10.22 2.33 8.37
CA VAL A 122 9.88 3.72 8.69
C VAL A 122 9.92 4.56 7.41
N LEU A 123 9.01 5.52 7.25
CA LEU A 123 9.05 6.60 6.29
C LEU A 123 8.96 7.92 7.07
N ASP A 124 10.11 8.39 7.54
CA ASP A 124 10.26 9.68 8.19
C ASP A 124 10.57 10.78 7.15
N GLN A 125 10.82 11.99 7.64
CA GLN A 125 11.15 13.14 6.79
C GLN A 125 12.35 12.87 5.88
N GLU A 126 13.42 12.26 6.40
CA GLU A 126 14.63 12.01 5.63
C GLU A 126 14.38 10.97 4.52
N ARG A 127 13.67 9.88 4.83
CA ARG A 127 13.31 8.89 3.81
C ARG A 127 12.35 9.44 2.79
N LEU A 128 11.43 10.33 3.18
CA LEU A 128 10.53 11.02 2.25
C LEU A 128 11.32 11.92 1.30
N ARG A 129 12.23 12.74 1.86
CA ARG A 129 13.15 13.62 1.11
C ARG A 129 13.98 12.85 0.08
N MET A 130 14.44 11.65 0.40
CA MET A 130 15.32 10.87 -0.48
C MET A 130 14.59 10.14 -1.63
N ARG A 131 13.26 10.09 -1.64
CA ARG A 131 12.49 9.37 -2.68
C ARG A 131 12.76 9.81 -4.11
N PRO A 132 12.82 11.12 -4.45
CA PRO A 132 13.11 11.55 -5.81
C PRO A 132 14.50 11.11 -6.28
N ALA A 133 15.49 11.10 -5.38
CA ALA A 133 16.83 10.61 -5.68
C ALA A 133 16.83 9.09 -5.96
N ARG A 134 16.09 8.30 -5.16
CA ARG A 134 15.91 6.86 -5.41
C ARG A 134 15.23 6.58 -6.76
N ALA A 135 14.24 7.40 -7.14
CA ALA A 135 13.61 7.30 -8.46
C ALA A 135 14.60 7.62 -9.61
N LEU A 136 15.49 8.60 -9.43
CA LEU A 136 16.59 8.86 -10.38
C LEU A 136 17.55 7.65 -10.50
N GLU A 137 17.90 7.00 -9.40
CA GLU A 137 18.71 5.78 -9.43
C GLU A 137 18.01 4.63 -10.19
N HIS A 138 16.68 4.50 -10.05
CA HIS A 138 15.91 3.54 -10.84
C HIS A 138 15.94 3.87 -12.34
N LEU A 139 15.82 5.16 -12.71
CA LEU A 139 15.94 5.60 -14.10
C LEU A 139 17.31 5.27 -14.69
N GLU A 140 18.38 5.53 -13.93
CA GLU A 140 19.75 5.22 -14.37
C GLU A 140 19.93 3.72 -14.63
N ARG A 141 19.34 2.85 -13.80
CA ARG A 141 19.37 1.40 -14.00
C ARG A 141 18.61 0.97 -15.25
N LEU A 142 17.43 1.54 -15.50
CA LEU A 142 16.67 1.28 -16.72
C LEU A 142 17.47 1.70 -17.95
N ARG A 143 18.09 2.89 -17.92
CA ARG A 143 18.91 3.37 -19.03
C ARG A 143 20.14 2.50 -19.29
N LYS A 144 20.81 2.01 -18.24
CA LYS A 144 21.91 1.04 -18.37
C LYS A 144 21.49 -0.29 -18.99
N ALA A 145 20.20 -0.62 -18.96
CA ALA A 145 19.61 -1.80 -19.58
C ALA A 145 18.98 -1.48 -20.95
N ASP A 146 19.37 -0.37 -21.60
CA ASP A 146 18.83 0.10 -22.88
C ASP A 146 17.30 0.36 -22.87
N ARG A 147 16.70 0.55 -21.68
CA ARG A 147 15.29 0.86 -21.47
C ARG A 147 15.12 2.34 -21.11
N TRP A 148 13.97 2.93 -21.45
CA TRP A 148 13.61 4.32 -21.09
C TRP A 148 14.68 5.37 -21.52
N GLN A 149 15.26 5.21 -22.71
CA GLN A 149 16.26 6.16 -23.23
C GLN A 149 15.64 7.55 -23.45
N ASP A 150 14.42 7.59 -24.00
CA ASP A 150 13.68 8.82 -24.28
C ASP A 150 12.88 9.31 -23.05
N ALA A 151 13.56 9.49 -21.91
CA ALA A 151 12.95 9.85 -20.62
C ALA A 151 13.62 11.07 -19.94
N ASP A 152 14.21 11.97 -20.73
CA ASP A 152 14.84 13.19 -20.22
C ASP A 152 13.85 14.11 -19.49
N ASP A 153 12.57 14.08 -19.90
CA ASP A 153 11.49 14.79 -19.23
C ASP A 153 11.21 14.24 -17.82
N VAL A 154 11.32 12.92 -17.65
CA VAL A 154 11.21 12.24 -16.34
C VAL A 154 12.40 12.62 -15.45
N GLU A 155 13.61 12.63 -16.00
CA GLU A 155 14.83 13.03 -15.29
C GLU A 155 14.78 14.48 -14.82
N ASP A 156 14.40 15.43 -15.69
CA ASP A 156 14.29 16.85 -15.33
C ASP A 156 13.27 17.06 -14.21
N ALA A 157 12.07 16.47 -14.34
CA ALA A 157 11.03 16.56 -13.34
C ALA A 157 11.50 16.02 -11.98
N LEU A 158 12.10 14.82 -11.95
CA LEU A 158 12.67 14.24 -10.73
C LEU A 158 13.80 15.10 -10.15
N GLY A 159 14.66 15.68 -10.99
CA GLY A 159 15.72 16.58 -10.57
C GLY A 159 15.20 17.87 -9.91
N ARG A 160 14.13 18.46 -10.46
CA ARG A 160 13.42 19.60 -9.85
C ARG A 160 12.81 19.22 -8.50
N ILE A 161 12.15 18.06 -8.43
CA ILE A 161 11.56 17.56 -7.19
C ILE A 161 12.63 17.29 -6.13
N ALA A 162 13.74 16.66 -6.50
CA ALA A 162 14.86 16.40 -5.60
C ALA A 162 15.44 17.69 -4.98
N ARG A 163 15.54 18.78 -5.76
CA ARG A 163 16.00 20.08 -5.25
C ARG A 163 15.04 20.71 -4.23
N ALA A 164 13.74 20.51 -4.41
CA ALA A 164 12.72 21.02 -3.50
C ALA A 164 12.42 20.08 -2.31
N ALA A 165 12.85 18.82 -2.37
CA ALA A 165 12.45 17.76 -1.46
C ALA A 165 12.75 18.05 0.02
N ASP A 166 13.87 18.74 0.30
CA ASP A 166 14.23 19.11 1.68
C ASP A 166 13.13 19.97 2.32
N ALA A 167 12.78 21.09 1.69
CA ALA A 167 11.70 21.97 2.14
C ALA A 167 10.34 21.27 2.10
N ARG A 168 10.03 20.53 1.03
CA ARG A 168 8.71 19.88 0.85
C ARG A 168 8.51 18.68 1.76
N SER A 169 9.56 18.09 2.33
CA SER A 169 9.44 16.97 3.27
C SER A 169 9.09 17.42 4.70
N ALA A 170 9.26 18.72 5.02
CA ALA A 170 9.05 19.23 6.37
C ALA A 170 7.64 18.94 6.90
N GLY A 171 7.56 18.51 8.15
CA GLY A 171 6.28 18.13 8.78
C GLY A 171 5.83 16.70 8.48
N ALA A 172 6.68 15.86 7.88
CA ALA A 172 6.38 14.44 7.65
C ALA A 172 6.06 13.68 8.94
N THR A 173 6.64 14.07 10.08
CA THR A 173 6.43 13.44 11.39
C THR A 173 5.35 14.10 12.24
N LEU A 174 4.62 15.08 11.71
CA LEU A 174 3.43 15.61 12.38
C LEU A 174 2.32 14.56 12.40
N GLU A 175 1.58 14.54 13.50
CA GLU A 175 0.48 13.61 13.71
C GLU A 175 -0.58 13.71 12.59
N PRO A 176 -1.20 12.59 12.15
CA PRO A 176 -0.93 11.23 12.59
C PRO A 176 0.40 10.70 12.02
N PHE A 177 1.32 10.28 12.89
CA PHE A 177 2.56 9.60 12.50
C PHE A 177 2.66 8.24 13.19
N GLY A 178 2.50 7.17 12.42
CA GLY A 178 2.27 5.85 12.96
C GLY A 178 2.06 4.83 11.87
N TRP A 179 1.16 3.88 12.10
CA TRP A 179 0.78 2.92 11.07
C TRP A 179 0.24 3.62 9.82
N VAL A 180 0.76 3.22 8.67
CA VAL A 180 0.26 3.58 7.35
C VAL A 180 0.02 2.29 6.59
N HIS A 181 -1.22 2.08 6.14
CA HIS A 181 -1.67 0.95 5.36
C HIS A 181 -1.03 0.94 3.96
N SER A 182 -0.77 2.12 3.39
CA SER A 182 -0.16 2.41 2.09
C SER A 182 -0.99 2.09 0.85
N GLU A 183 -1.89 1.10 0.93
CA GLU A 183 -2.85 0.75 -0.11
C GLU A 183 -4.29 0.99 0.36
N PHE A 184 -4.47 2.11 1.06
CA PHE A 184 -5.75 2.47 1.69
C PHE A 184 -6.75 2.97 0.64
N HIS A 185 -7.81 2.21 0.38
CA HIS A 185 -8.85 2.52 -0.62
C HIS A 185 -10.16 1.77 -0.26
N PRO A 186 -11.33 2.09 -0.83
CA PRO A 186 -12.58 1.40 -0.51
C PRO A 186 -12.51 -0.14 -0.52
N THR A 187 -11.74 -0.73 -1.44
CA THR A 187 -11.63 -2.19 -1.54
C THR A 187 -10.70 -2.84 -0.51
N SER A 188 -10.02 -2.04 0.32
CA SER A 188 -9.19 -2.52 1.44
C SER A 188 -10.04 -2.67 2.70
N ILE A 189 -11.30 -2.21 2.69
CA ILE A 189 -12.23 -2.40 3.80
C ILE A 189 -13.32 -3.38 3.36
N HIS A 190 -13.33 -4.55 3.99
CA HIS A 190 -14.46 -5.46 3.89
C HIS A 190 -15.55 -5.02 4.87
N ILE A 191 -16.76 -4.78 4.37
CA ILE A 191 -17.95 -4.57 5.19
C ILE A 191 -18.76 -5.87 5.18
N GLY A 192 -18.75 -6.59 6.31
CA GLY A 192 -19.47 -7.85 6.47
C GLY A 192 -20.60 -7.79 7.49
N GLN A 193 -21.32 -8.90 7.65
CA GLN A 193 -22.38 -9.04 8.66
C GLN A 193 -21.88 -8.87 10.10
N HIS A 194 -20.59 -9.14 10.34
CA HIS A 194 -19.93 -9.05 11.64
C HIS A 194 -19.09 -7.77 11.80
N GLY A 195 -19.43 -6.71 11.04
CA GLY A 195 -18.72 -5.45 11.00
C GLY A 195 -17.61 -5.41 9.95
N TRP A 196 -16.74 -4.41 10.05
CA TRP A 196 -15.70 -4.18 9.06
C TRP A 196 -14.39 -4.88 9.39
N ARG A 197 -13.57 -5.13 8.36
CA ARG A 197 -12.18 -5.58 8.47
C ARG A 197 -11.31 -4.83 7.47
N LEU A 198 -10.16 -4.33 7.92
CA LEU A 198 -9.12 -3.78 7.07
C LEU A 198 -8.25 -4.92 6.52
N LEU A 199 -8.10 -4.95 5.21
CA LEU A 199 -7.47 -5.99 4.43
C LEU A 199 -6.20 -5.45 3.77
N ASP A 200 -5.23 -6.33 3.52
CA ASP A 200 -4.06 -6.08 2.66
C ASP A 200 -2.97 -5.18 3.27
N PHE A 201 -2.28 -5.70 4.28
CA PHE A 201 -1.18 -5.00 4.96
C PHE A 201 0.19 -5.25 4.32
N ALA A 202 0.23 -5.75 3.08
CA ALA A 202 1.45 -6.24 2.44
C ALA A 202 2.55 -5.18 2.29
N ARG A 203 2.18 -3.90 2.34
CA ARG A 203 3.09 -2.76 2.20
C ARG A 203 3.03 -1.77 3.36
N ALA A 204 2.42 -2.18 4.48
CA ALA A 204 2.28 -1.32 5.63
C ALA A 204 3.64 -0.85 6.15
N PHE A 205 3.69 0.39 6.62
CA PHE A 205 4.90 1.02 7.15
C PHE A 205 4.57 1.95 8.32
N THR A 206 5.59 2.40 9.05
CA THR A 206 5.45 3.50 10.01
C THR A 206 5.76 4.82 9.33
N GLY A 207 4.84 5.77 9.29
CA GLY A 207 5.04 7.05 8.60
C GLY A 207 3.86 8.01 8.76
N PRO A 208 3.74 9.02 7.88
CA PRO A 208 2.62 9.97 7.92
C PRO A 208 1.32 9.27 7.52
N GLY A 209 0.39 9.08 8.47
CA GLY A 209 -0.95 8.53 8.23
C GLY A 209 -1.78 9.37 7.26
N LEU A 210 -1.39 10.63 7.07
CA LEU A 210 -1.93 11.50 6.04
C LEU A 210 -1.79 10.91 4.62
N LEU A 211 -0.82 10.02 4.36
CA LEU A 211 -0.68 9.33 3.08
C LEU A 211 -1.74 8.25 2.84
N ASP A 212 -2.30 7.64 3.89
CA ASP A 212 -3.45 6.73 3.74
C ASP A 212 -4.69 7.50 3.31
N LEU A 213 -4.95 8.64 3.96
CA LEU A 213 -6.09 9.50 3.62
C LEU A 213 -5.99 10.02 2.18
N ALA A 214 -4.79 10.39 1.72
CA ALA A 214 -4.56 10.78 0.32
C ALA A 214 -4.69 9.61 -0.68
N SER A 215 -4.51 8.38 -0.22
CA SER A 215 -4.65 7.19 -1.08
C SER A 215 -6.09 6.72 -1.22
N TRP A 216 -6.99 7.14 -0.31
CA TRP A 216 -8.37 6.67 -0.23
C TRP A 216 -9.14 6.79 -1.56
N HIS A 217 -9.03 7.92 -2.25
CA HIS A 217 -9.68 8.13 -3.56
C HIS A 217 -8.84 7.64 -4.76
N GLY A 218 -7.73 6.96 -4.50
CA GLY A 218 -6.90 6.31 -5.51
C GLY A 218 -5.93 7.21 -6.27
N THR A 219 -5.21 6.58 -7.21
CA THR A 219 -4.16 7.21 -8.04
C THR A 219 -4.51 7.33 -9.51
N LEU A 220 -5.62 6.73 -9.95
CA LEU A 220 -5.96 6.71 -11.37
C LEU A 220 -6.50 8.05 -11.87
N ASP A 221 -7.29 8.72 -11.04
CA ASP A 221 -7.91 9.99 -11.35
C ASP A 221 -7.00 11.18 -11.00
N THR A 222 -7.34 12.35 -11.56
CA THR A 222 -6.73 13.62 -11.19
C THR A 222 -6.87 13.84 -9.68
N PRO A 223 -5.79 14.15 -8.95
CA PRO A 223 -5.87 14.41 -7.52
C PRO A 223 -6.77 15.61 -7.25
N ASP A 224 -7.62 15.48 -6.22
CA ASP A 224 -8.62 16.46 -5.82
C ASP A 224 -8.35 16.93 -4.38
N PRO A 225 -7.61 18.04 -4.20
CA PRO A 225 -7.32 18.61 -2.88
C PRO A 225 -8.58 18.99 -2.10
N VAL A 226 -9.66 19.43 -2.78
CA VAL A 226 -10.91 19.84 -2.13
C VAL A 226 -11.62 18.61 -1.56
N ARG A 227 -11.69 17.52 -2.33
CA ARG A 227 -12.28 16.26 -1.85
C ARG A 227 -11.46 15.66 -0.71
N LEU A 228 -10.12 15.69 -0.81
CA LEU A 228 -9.28 15.25 0.29
C LEU A 228 -9.51 16.12 1.54
N ARG A 229 -9.62 17.44 1.39
CA ARG A 229 -9.89 18.35 2.51
C ARG A 229 -11.15 17.95 3.30
N VAL A 230 -12.24 17.63 2.60
CA VAL A 230 -13.48 17.14 3.23
C VAL A 230 -13.23 15.85 4.01
N LEU A 231 -12.48 14.90 3.42
CA LEU A 231 -12.13 13.65 4.09
C LEU A 231 -11.27 13.88 5.36
N LEU A 232 -10.32 14.83 5.31
CA LEU A 232 -9.51 15.19 6.48
C LEU A 232 -10.36 15.79 7.60
N GLU A 233 -11.34 16.64 7.27
CA GLU A 233 -12.28 17.22 8.25
C GLU A 233 -13.21 16.15 8.85
N GLN A 234 -13.64 15.18 8.05
CA GLN A 234 -14.38 14.00 8.53
C GLN A 234 -13.52 13.12 9.44
N TYR A 235 -12.25 12.89 9.12
CA TYR A 235 -11.31 12.16 9.96
C TYR A 235 -11.16 12.83 11.35
N VAL A 236 -11.02 14.16 11.41
CA VAL A 236 -10.96 14.89 12.67
C VAL A 236 -12.28 14.76 13.44
N THR A 237 -13.41 14.91 12.75
CA THR A 237 -14.75 14.74 13.36
C THR A 237 -14.94 13.33 13.91
N GLY A 238 -14.36 12.32 13.26
CA GLY A 238 -14.35 10.92 13.70
C GLY A 238 -13.43 10.61 14.88
N GLY A 239 -12.73 11.61 15.43
CA GLY A 239 -11.83 11.46 16.58
C GLY A 239 -10.35 11.37 16.22
N GLY A 240 -10.00 11.58 14.95
CA GLY A 240 -8.62 11.70 14.50
C GLY A 240 -7.95 12.99 14.99
N THR A 241 -6.62 12.98 15.04
CA THR A 241 -5.83 14.16 15.45
C THR A 241 -6.06 15.37 14.52
N PRO A 242 -6.25 16.60 15.07
CA PRO A 242 -6.43 17.81 14.27
C PRO A 242 -5.17 18.21 13.49
N ASP A 243 -3.99 17.72 13.88
CA ASP A 243 -2.71 17.98 13.19
C ASP A 243 -2.70 17.48 11.74
N VAL A 244 -3.64 16.61 11.37
CA VAL A 244 -3.86 16.18 9.99
C VAL A 244 -4.18 17.35 9.05
N LEU A 245 -4.76 18.43 9.58
CA LEU A 245 -5.13 19.65 8.84
C LEU A 245 -3.99 20.69 8.81
N THR A 246 -2.92 20.47 9.57
CA THR A 246 -1.80 21.42 9.67
C THR A 246 -0.98 21.43 8.39
N ALA A 247 -0.61 22.62 7.94
CA ALA A 247 0.27 22.83 6.78
C ALA A 247 1.63 22.14 6.97
N ARG A 248 2.18 21.59 5.88
CA ARG A 248 3.45 20.84 5.87
C ARG A 248 4.29 21.28 4.68
N GLY A 249 5.59 21.45 4.87
CA GLY A 249 6.51 21.87 3.79
C GLY A 249 6.13 23.18 3.09
N GLY A 250 5.44 24.08 3.78
CA GLY A 250 4.91 25.33 3.21
C GLY A 250 3.68 25.15 2.30
N LEU A 251 3.04 23.98 2.33
CA LEU A 251 1.85 23.64 1.55
C LEU A 251 0.66 23.36 2.47
N THR A 252 -0.54 23.39 1.91
CA THR A 252 -1.71 22.84 2.61
C THR A 252 -1.56 21.32 2.82
N ALA A 253 -2.24 20.79 3.83
CA ALA A 253 -2.13 19.37 4.18
C ALA A 253 -2.51 18.46 2.98
N GLU A 254 -3.59 18.79 2.28
CA GLU A 254 -4.07 18.05 1.13
C GLU A 254 -3.08 18.05 -0.04
N ASN A 255 -2.48 19.19 -0.37
CA ASN A 255 -1.50 19.31 -1.45
C ASN A 255 -0.22 18.54 -1.10
N TRP A 256 0.26 18.68 0.13
CA TRP A 256 1.41 17.95 0.63
C TRP A 256 1.19 16.44 0.55
N ALA A 257 0.03 15.97 1.02
CA ALA A 257 -0.32 14.56 1.06
C ALA A 257 -0.43 13.94 -0.34
N LEU A 258 -1.23 14.57 -1.21
CA LEU A 258 -1.42 14.10 -2.59
C LEU A 258 -0.10 14.14 -3.36
N GLY A 259 0.71 15.19 -3.18
CA GLY A 259 1.99 15.32 -3.85
C GLY A 259 2.95 14.19 -3.48
N TRP A 260 3.11 13.90 -2.19
CA TRP A 260 3.97 12.81 -1.73
C TRP A 260 3.42 11.42 -2.04
N GLN A 261 2.10 11.26 -2.04
CA GLN A 261 1.42 10.04 -2.46
C GLN A 261 1.64 9.74 -3.95
N ARG A 262 1.61 10.78 -4.80
CA ARG A 262 1.94 10.67 -6.23
C ARG A 262 3.43 10.37 -6.44
N MET A 263 4.32 10.97 -5.65
CA MET A 263 5.75 10.66 -5.67
C MET A 263 6.03 9.22 -5.21
N TRP A 264 5.27 8.70 -4.25
CA TRP A 264 5.32 7.29 -3.86
C TRP A 264 4.94 6.38 -5.04
N ALA A 265 3.88 6.70 -5.78
CA ALA A 265 3.50 5.95 -6.97
C ALA A 265 4.59 5.96 -8.05
N VAL A 266 5.25 7.11 -8.29
CA VAL A 266 6.38 7.22 -9.23
C VAL A 266 7.50 6.26 -8.87
N GLU A 267 8.02 6.32 -7.64
CA GLU A 267 9.11 5.44 -7.21
C GLU A 267 8.69 3.96 -7.33
N TRP A 268 7.46 3.63 -6.96
CA TRP A 268 6.96 2.27 -7.02
C TRP A 268 6.93 1.71 -8.45
N PHE A 269 6.38 2.43 -9.42
CA PHE A 269 6.37 1.97 -10.82
C PHE A 269 7.80 1.78 -11.37
N MET A 270 8.72 2.65 -11.00
CA MET A 270 10.11 2.55 -11.44
C MET A 270 10.84 1.38 -10.78
N GLU A 271 10.62 1.15 -9.48
CA GLU A 271 11.16 -0.03 -8.79
C GLU A 271 10.58 -1.31 -9.39
N GLN A 272 9.28 -1.34 -9.69
CA GLN A 272 8.65 -2.48 -10.36
C GLN A 272 9.31 -2.77 -11.72
N ALA A 273 9.46 -1.77 -12.59
CA ALA A 273 10.10 -1.95 -13.89
C ALA A 273 11.54 -2.47 -13.79
N VAL A 274 12.29 -2.06 -12.75
CA VAL A 274 13.69 -2.46 -12.54
C VAL A 274 13.81 -3.86 -11.94
N ARG A 275 12.94 -4.22 -10.99
CA ARG A 275 13.22 -5.34 -10.07
C ARG A 275 12.19 -6.45 -10.09
N TRP A 276 10.93 -6.12 -10.32
CA TRP A 276 9.81 -7.02 -10.03
C TRP A 276 9.08 -7.48 -11.30
N ILE A 277 8.92 -6.57 -12.25
CA ILE A 277 8.31 -6.76 -13.56
C ILE A 277 9.34 -6.26 -14.59
N ASP A 278 10.47 -6.98 -14.65
CA ASP A 278 11.56 -6.74 -15.60
C ASP A 278 11.17 -7.27 -16.99
N ASP A 279 10.10 -6.69 -17.55
CA ASP A 279 9.56 -6.99 -18.87
C ASP A 279 9.45 -5.68 -19.67
N PRO A 280 10.33 -5.47 -20.67
CA PRO A 280 10.30 -4.30 -21.54
C PRO A 280 8.95 -4.06 -22.23
N ALA A 281 8.11 -5.09 -22.42
CA ALA A 281 6.79 -4.93 -23.02
C ALA A 281 5.85 -4.07 -22.14
N THR A 282 6.13 -3.95 -20.85
CA THR A 282 5.34 -3.14 -19.90
C THR A 282 5.78 -1.67 -19.84
N ASP A 283 6.95 -1.34 -20.38
CA ASP A 283 7.55 0.00 -20.29
C ASP A 283 6.64 1.13 -20.79
N PRO A 284 5.96 1.02 -21.95
CA PRO A 284 5.12 2.11 -22.45
C PRO A 284 4.01 2.50 -21.47
N ALA A 285 3.42 1.52 -20.79
CA ALA A 285 2.38 1.76 -19.79
C ALA A 285 2.96 2.42 -18.52
N TYR A 286 4.14 1.97 -18.09
CA TYR A 286 4.78 2.47 -16.87
C TYR A 286 5.32 3.89 -17.06
N THR A 287 6.00 4.18 -18.17
CA THR A 287 6.49 5.53 -18.46
C THR A 287 5.33 6.52 -18.57
N LYS A 288 4.19 6.12 -19.18
CA LYS A 288 2.98 6.94 -19.23
C LYS A 288 2.43 7.25 -17.83
N ALA A 289 2.37 6.23 -16.95
CA ALA A 289 1.91 6.42 -15.57
C ALA A 289 2.86 7.34 -14.78
N VAL A 290 4.18 7.13 -14.89
CA VAL A 290 5.21 7.95 -14.24
C VAL A 290 5.11 9.41 -14.66
N ARG A 291 5.01 9.71 -15.97
CA ARG A 291 4.88 11.09 -16.48
C ARG A 291 3.64 11.80 -15.94
N ARG A 292 2.50 11.10 -15.90
CA ARG A 292 1.25 11.63 -15.33
C ARG A 292 1.46 11.99 -13.86
N HIS A 293 2.01 11.07 -13.07
CA HIS A 293 2.24 11.29 -11.65
C HIS A 293 3.26 12.40 -11.39
N LEU A 294 4.34 12.51 -12.17
CA LEU A 294 5.30 13.60 -12.05
C LEU A 294 4.67 14.97 -12.33
N THR A 295 3.77 15.05 -13.30
CA THR A 295 3.00 16.27 -13.57
C THR A 295 2.16 16.67 -12.35
N ASP A 296 1.50 15.70 -11.72
CA ASP A 296 0.75 15.92 -10.48
C ASP A 296 1.67 16.35 -9.33
N VAL A 297 2.82 15.71 -9.16
CA VAL A 297 3.78 16.04 -8.10
C VAL A 297 4.28 17.47 -8.24
N LEU A 298 4.70 17.89 -9.43
CA LEU A 298 5.18 19.26 -9.67
C LEU A 298 4.10 20.30 -9.35
N ARG A 299 2.85 20.03 -9.76
CA ARG A 299 1.71 20.91 -9.46
C ARG A 299 1.40 20.97 -7.97
N LEU A 300 1.24 19.83 -7.32
CA LEU A 300 0.79 19.73 -5.93
C LEU A 300 1.86 20.17 -4.93
N LEU A 301 3.14 19.92 -5.24
CA LEU A 301 4.25 20.37 -4.41
C LEU A 301 4.73 21.78 -4.75
N GLU A 302 4.09 22.46 -5.72
CA GLU A 302 4.43 23.82 -6.17
C GLU A 302 5.93 23.96 -6.52
N ILE A 303 6.36 23.23 -7.55
CA ILE A 303 7.77 23.12 -8.03
C ILE A 303 7.87 23.50 -9.51
#